data_AF-U2J3F5-F1
#
_entry.id   AF-U2J3F5-F1
#
_cell.length_a   1.000
_cell.length_b   1.000
_cell.length_c   1.000
_cell.angle_alpha   90.00
_cell.angle_beta   90.00
_cell.angle_gamma   90.00
#
_symmetry.space_group_name_H-M   'P 1'
#
loop_
_entity.id
_entity.type
_entity.pdbx_description
1 polymer ?
#
loop_
_entity_poly.entity_id
_entity_poly.type
_entity_poly.pdbx_seq_one_letter_code
_entity_poly.pdbx_strand_id
1 'polypeptide(L)' 'MANLSPAEQMAYISSLDRKRDYNNTIAFAKKEAMAEGKHEQALETARKMLGKGFSKEDIQEITGLRIEEIEHLK' A
#
# COMPACT_ATOMS: atom_id res chain seq x y z
N MET A 1 6.82 32.51 30.00
CA MET A 1 6.15 31.63 29.02
C MET A 1 4.72 31.47 29.50
N ALA A 2 3.72 31.64 28.64
CA ALA A 2 2.32 31.54 29.07
C ALA A 2 2.06 30.12 29.59
N ASN A 3 1.82 29.99 30.89
CA ASN A 3 1.46 28.71 31.51
C ASN A 3 0.00 28.42 31.12
N LEU A 4 -0.19 27.71 30.01
CA LEU A 4 -1.49 27.15 29.63
C LEU A 4 -2.06 26.39 30.83
N SER A 5 -3.33 26.61 31.15
CA SER A 5 -4.03 25.84 32.17
C SER A 5 -4.03 24.35 31.80
N PRO A 6 -4.12 23.42 32.76
CA PRO A 6 -4.15 21.99 32.47
C PRO A 6 -5.21 21.59 31.43
N ALA A 7 -6.37 22.25 31.42
CA ALA A 7 -7.42 22.03 30.44
C ALA A 7 -7.02 22.46 29.01
N GLU A 8 -6.35 23.61 28.87
CA GLU A 8 -5.87 24.09 27.57
C GLU A 8 -4.73 23.21 27.04
N GLN A 9 -3.85 22.72 27.92
CA GLN A 9 -2.80 21.76 27.54
C GLN A 9 -3.40 20.44 27.05
N MET A 10 -4.42 19.90 27.75
CA MET A 10 -5.12 18.69 27.31
C MET A 10 -5.83 18.90 25.97
N ALA A 11 -6.51 20.03 25.77
CA ALA A 11 -7.15 20.34 24.50
C ALA A 11 -6.14 20.44 23.35
N TYR A 12 -4.99 21.07 23.60
CA TYR A 12 -3.89 21.18 22.64
C TYR A 12 -3.32 19.80 22.28
N ILE A 13 -2.97 18.98 23.28
CA ILE A 13 -2.47 17.60 23.07
C ILE A 13 -3.49 16.77 22.29
N SER A 14 -4.76 16.80 22.70
CA SER A 14 -5.84 16.09 22.02
C SER A 14 -5.99 16.52 20.55
N SER A 15 -5.80 17.81 20.23
CA SER A 15 -5.82 18.29 18.85
C SER A 15 -4.64 17.79 18.02
N LEU A 16 -3.44 17.72 18.62
CA LEU A 16 -2.25 17.21 17.97
C LEU A 16 -2.37 15.71 17.71
N ASP A 17 -2.88 14.95 18.68
CA ASP A 17 -3.08 13.51 18.54
C ASP A 17 -4.10 13.19 17.44
N ARG A 18 -5.23 13.90 17.39
CA ARG A 18 -6.18 13.77 16.27
C ARG A 18 -5.54 14.01 14.90
N LYS A 19 -4.69 15.04 14.79
CA LYS A 19 -3.99 15.35 13.54
C LYS A 19 -3.00 14.25 13.16
N ARG A 20 -2.30 13.68 14.16
CA ARG A 20 -1.38 12.56 13.95
C ARG A 20 -2.13 11.32 13.48
N ASP A 21 -3.21 10.96 14.17
CA ASP A 21 -4.03 9.79 13.82
C ASP A 21 -4.61 9.91 12.42
N TYR A 22 -5.14 11.09 12.07
CA TYR A 22 -5.61 11.38 10.71
C TYR A 22 -4.49 11.20 9.68
N ASN A 23 -3.34 11.82 9.89
CA ASN A 23 -2.22 11.72 8.97
C ASN A 23 -1.72 10.28 8.82
N ASN A 24 -1.63 9.53 9.92
CA ASN A 24 -1.21 8.14 9.93
C ASN A 24 -2.20 7.26 9.17
N THR A 25 -3.50 7.49 9.36
CA THR A 25 -4.57 6.77 8.66
C THR A 25 -4.47 7.00 7.15
N ILE A 26 -4.32 8.25 6.72
CA ILE A 26 -4.18 8.58 5.29
C ILE A 26 -2.89 8.02 4.70
N ALA A 27 -1.77 8.11 5.42
CA ALA A 27 -0.49 7.57 4.98
C ALA A 27 -0.55 6.04 4.82
N PHE A 28 -1.18 5.35 5.78
CA PHE A 28 -1.42 3.92 5.72
C PHE A 28 -2.29 3.56 4.50
N ALA A 29 -3.45 4.18 4.34
CA ALA A 29 -4.34 3.94 3.22
C ALA A 29 -3.66 4.16 1.86
N LYS A 30 -2.86 5.22 1.73
CA LYS A 30 -2.10 5.50 0.50
C LYS A 30 -1.04 4.43 0.23
N LYS A 31 -0.37 3.91 1.27
CA LYS A 31 0.64 2.87 1.13
C LYS A 31 0.02 1.56 0.65
N GLU A 32 -1.10 1.14 1.27
CA GLU A 32 -1.82 -0.08 0.89
C GLU A 32 -2.34 0.04 -0.54
N ALA A 33 -3.00 1.15 -0.90
CA ALA A 33 -3.49 1.38 -2.26
C ALA A 33 -2.37 1.34 -3.32
N MET A 34 -1.18 1.87 -2.99
CA MET A 34 -0.01 1.81 -3.89
C MET A 34 0.53 0.38 -4.02
N ALA A 35 0.51 -0.41 -2.94
CA ALA A 35 0.95 -1.81 -2.95
C ALA A 35 -0.03 -2.67 -3.76
N GLU A 36 -1.33 -2.53 -3.53
CA GLU A 36 -2.39 -3.19 -4.29
C GLU A 36 -2.30 -2.84 -5.78
N GLY A 37 -2.19 -1.56 -6.14
CA GLY A 37 -2.08 -1.16 -7.54
C GLY A 37 -0.83 -1.70 -8.25
N LYS A 38 0.31 -1.77 -7.56
CA LYS A 38 1.52 -2.41 -8.10
C LYS A 38 1.31 -3.91 -8.32
N HIS A 39 0.63 -4.58 -7.40
CA HIS A 39 0.33 -5.99 -7.51
C HIS A 39 -0.64 -6.28 -8.66
N GLU A 40 -1.72 -5.50 -8.79
CA GLU A 40 -2.66 -5.60 -9.92
C GLU A 40 -1.96 -5.37 -11.26
N GLN A 41 -1.07 -4.38 -11.35
CA GLN A 41 -0.28 -4.13 -12.55
C GLN A 41 0.64 -5.31 -12.90
N ALA A 42 1.24 -5.96 -11.89
CA ALA A 42 2.05 -7.16 -12.09
C ALA A 42 1.19 -8.32 -12.65
N LEU A 43 -0.01 -8.53 -12.09
CA LEU A 43 -0.96 -9.55 -12.57
C LEU A 43 -1.39 -9.29 -14.02
N GLU A 44 -1.71 -8.04 -14.38
CA GLU A 44 -2.06 -7.67 -15.76
C GLU A 44 -0.90 -7.90 -16.72
N THR A 45 0.32 -7.54 -16.31
CA THR A 45 1.54 -7.74 -17.11
C THR A 45 1.78 -9.24 -17.33
N ALA A 46 1.69 -10.04 -16.27
CA ALA A 46 1.82 -11.49 -16.34
C ALA A 46 0.78 -12.13 -17.27
N ARG A 47 -0.50 -11.71 -17.24
CA ARG A 47 -1.52 -12.18 -18.19
C ARG A 47 -1.12 -11.90 -19.64
N LYS A 48 -0.63 -10.70 -19.94
CA LYS A 48 -0.17 -10.33 -21.28
C LYS A 48 1.04 -11.15 -21.72
N MET A 49 1.96 -11.45 -20.80
CA MET A 49 3.14 -12.28 -21.06
C MET A 49 2.76 -13.75 -21.31
N LEU A 50 1.84 -14.31 -20.53
CA LEU A 50 1.29 -15.65 -20.79
C LEU A 50 0.67 -15.72 -22.20
N GLY A 51 -0.13 -14.72 -22.58
CA GLY A 51 -0.70 -14.63 -23.92
C GLY A 51 0.34 -14.48 -25.06
N LYS A 52 1.57 -14.07 -24.73
CA LYS A 52 2.71 -13.97 -25.65
C LYS A 52 3.62 -15.21 -25.63
N GLY A 53 3.33 -16.20 -24.78
CA GLY A 53 4.08 -17.46 -24.72
C GLY A 53 5.32 -17.44 -23.83
N PHE A 54 5.45 -16.49 -22.90
CA PHE A 54 6.52 -16.51 -21.89
C PHE A 54 6.34 -17.69 -20.93
N SER A 55 7.46 -18.24 -20.43
CA SER A 55 7.43 -19.28 -19.39
C SER A 55 6.98 -18.69 -18.05
N LYS A 56 6.47 -19.54 -17.15
CA LYS A 56 6.03 -19.07 -15.81
C LYS A 56 7.23 -18.58 -14.99
N GLU A 57 8.38 -19.21 -15.19
CA GLU A 57 9.65 -18.89 -14.57
C GLU A 57 10.12 -17.48 -14.98
N ASP A 58 10.08 -17.17 -16.29
CA ASP A 58 10.41 -15.82 -16.78
C ASP A 58 9.43 -14.77 -16.23
N ILE A 59 8.14 -15.11 -16.18
CA ILE A 59 7.11 -14.20 -15.66
C ILE A 59 7.32 -13.95 -14.17
N GLN A 60 7.63 -14.98 -13.38
CA GLN A 60 7.97 -14.82 -11.98
C GLN A 60 9.19 -13.91 -11.80
N GLU A 61 10.25 -14.12 -12.58
CA GLU A 61 11.46 -13.30 -12.49
C GLU A 61 11.19 -11.83 -12.84
N ILE A 62 10.41 -11.58 -13.89
CA ILE A 62 10.13 -10.23 -14.39
C ILE A 62 9.13 -9.47 -13.51
N THR A 63 8.07 -10.15 -13.05
CA THR A 63 6.95 -9.51 -12.34
C THR A 63 7.07 -9.61 -10.82
N GLY A 64 7.89 -10.51 -10.31
CA GLY A 64 8.01 -10.82 -8.89
C GLY A 64 6.82 -11.61 -8.30
N LEU A 65 5.84 -12.00 -9.14
CA LEU A 65 4.73 -12.85 -8.73
C LEU A 65 5.19 -14.28 -8.46
N ARG A 66 4.52 -14.98 -7.56
CA ARG A 66 4.75 -16.42 -7.34
C ARG A 66 4.18 -17.22 -8.50
N ILE A 67 4.78 -18.38 -8.77
CA ILE A 67 4.27 -19.32 -9.79
C ILE A 67 2.81 -19.66 -9.53
N GLU A 68 2.43 -19.92 -8.28
CA GLU A 68 1.04 -20.20 -7.88
C GLU A 68 0.08 -19.10 -8.34
N GLU A 69 0.44 -17.83 -8.13
CA GLU A 69 -0.37 -16.68 -8.56
C GLU A 69 -0.49 -16.64 -10.09
N ILE A 70 0.61 -16.88 -10.80
CA ILE A 70 0.65 -16.92 -12.27
C ILE A 70 -0.22 -18.06 -12.82
N GLU A 71 -0.25 -19.21 -12.15
CA GLU A 71 -1.09 -20.35 -12.53
C GLU A 71 -2.59 -20.07 -12.43
N HIS A 72 -2.97 -19.19 -11.51
CA HIS A 72 -4.35 -18.73 -11.32
C HIS A 72 -4.76 -17.59 -12.27
N LEU A 73 -3.86 -17.08 -13.13
CA LEU A 73 -4.16 -15.99 -14.08
C LEU A 73 -4.90 -16.42 -15.36
N LYS A 74 -5.20 -17.71 -15.52
CA LYS A 74 -5.87 -18.29 -16.70
C LYS A 74 -7.23 -17.68 -17.01
#